data_AF-A0A0G4KDT7-F1
#
_entry.id   AF-A0A0G4KDT7-F1
#
_cell.length_a   1.000
_cell.length_b   1.000
_cell.length_c   1.000
_cell.angle_alpha   90.00
_cell.angle_beta   90.00
_cell.angle_gamma   90.00
#
_symmetry.space_group_name_H-M   'P 1'
#
loop_
_entity.id
_entity.type
_entity.pdbx_description
1 polymer ?
#
loop_
_entity_poly.entity_id
_entity_poly.type
_entity_poly.pdbx_seq_one_letter_code
_entity_poly.pdbx_strand_id
1 'polypeptide(L)'
;MEGLEFRRLSDQDRRAVVRDLQVLARSSPEDKRILVKTLKSLGDVVAVTGDGTNDAPALKAADVGFSMGITGTEVAKEASDIILMDDNFSSIVGALAWGRAINDAVKKFLQFQITVNITAVILTFVSAVASAEEEAVLKAIQLLWVNLIMDTFAALALATDPPTESQLRRKPEAKTAPLITLTMWKMIIGQSIYQLIVSFVLHFGGPSFLKYPKDEMDALVFNTFVFMQIFKLINSRRIDNELNIFEGLSRNRLFLVMFAIMVGGQVLIVFVGSDAFVVVPLTGPQWGISLVLGFLSIPIGVLIRLFPDSIVRTCAQWVDRHLPRIPMPKFLKRKKNKSDEETQNGVGTAFQGIRDDLLFLKRIRGGRIYLVGDAIVHPVEAVRRTRSRSRTGGSNSEDERSSMSPMRSAMGSAVGMPGIIAASIGGLSPIERQPSTSSGLNDSTPLQEERGRRDSDEKGTGPAQPQPVDKA
;
A
#
# COMPACT_ATOMS: atom_id res chain seq x y z
N MET A 1 12.01 24.59 26.73
CA MET A 1 11.14 24.45 27.92
C MET A 1 11.56 23.21 28.69
N GLU A 2 11.45 23.20 30.03
CA GLU A 2 11.69 21.98 30.82
C GLU A 2 10.44 21.09 30.89
N GLY A 3 10.63 19.77 31.01
CA GLY A 3 9.53 18.78 31.04
C GLY A 3 8.51 19.01 32.17
N LEU A 4 8.99 19.35 33.37
CA LEU A 4 8.13 19.62 34.53
C LEU A 4 7.25 20.86 34.31
N GLU A 5 7.82 21.90 33.72
CA GLU A 5 7.10 23.13 33.37
C GLU A 5 6.01 22.82 32.34
N PHE A 6 6.35 22.08 31.28
CA PHE A 6 5.39 21.67 30.25
C PHE A 6 4.23 20.84 30.81
N ARG A 7 4.49 19.94 31.78
CA ARG A 7 3.45 19.14 32.42
C ARG A 7 2.49 19.98 33.26
N ARG A 8 2.98 21.03 33.91
CA ARG A 8 2.17 21.90 34.79
C ARG A 8 1.23 22.83 34.01
N LEU A 9 1.51 23.06 32.73
CA LEU A 9 0.65 23.87 31.86
C LEU A 9 -0.75 23.25 31.73
N SER A 10 -1.76 24.12 31.65
CA SER A 10 -3.13 23.69 31.34
C SER A 10 -3.21 23.09 29.93
N ASP A 11 -4.25 22.31 29.63
CA ASP A 11 -4.43 21.73 28.29
C ASP A 11 -4.57 22.81 27.19
N GLN A 12 -5.04 24.01 27.53
CA GLN A 12 -5.14 25.13 26.59
C GLN A 12 -3.77 25.76 26.35
N ASP A 13 -3.01 26.02 27.42
CA ASP A 13 -1.67 26.61 27.31
C ASP A 13 -0.70 25.66 26.61
N ARG A 14 -0.78 24.36 26.89
CA ARG A 14 0.00 23.34 26.16
C ARG A 14 -0.28 23.39 24.67
N ARG A 15 -1.54 23.51 24.26
CA ARG A 15 -1.91 23.59 22.83
C ARG A 15 -1.40 24.86 22.16
N ALA A 16 -1.30 25.97 22.89
CA ALA A 16 -0.73 27.22 22.36
C ALA A 16 0.79 27.11 22.18
N VAL A 17 1.51 26.57 23.18
CA VAL A 17 2.98 26.51 23.18
C VAL A 17 3.53 25.43 22.26
N VAL A 18 2.83 24.30 22.10
CA VAL A 18 3.39 23.11 21.44
C VAL A 18 3.78 23.33 19.98
N ARG A 19 3.18 24.31 19.29
CA ARG A 19 3.48 24.61 17.88
C ARG A 19 4.85 25.25 17.68
N ASP A 20 5.28 26.05 18.65
CA ASP A 20 6.57 26.76 18.62
C ASP A 20 7.64 26.03 19.44
N LEU A 21 7.25 24.97 20.18
CA LEU A 21 8.13 24.20 21.03
C LEU A 21 9.07 23.30 20.21
N GLN A 22 10.29 23.76 19.99
CA GLN A 22 11.34 22.97 19.30
C GLN A 22 12.14 22.07 20.25
N VAL A 23 12.32 22.48 21.51
CA VAL A 23 13.16 21.77 22.48
C VAL A 23 12.44 21.60 23.82
N LEU A 24 12.22 20.33 24.19
CA LEU A 24 11.73 19.91 25.50
C LEU A 24 12.83 19.13 26.24
N ALA A 25 13.51 19.80 27.17
CA ALA A 25 14.63 19.24 27.90
C ALA A 25 14.17 18.61 29.23
N ARG A 26 14.98 17.67 29.76
CA ARG A 26 14.76 17.03 31.06
C ARG A 26 13.34 16.45 31.20
N SER A 27 12.83 15.88 30.12
CA SER A 27 11.50 15.30 30.04
C SER A 27 11.50 13.84 30.52
N SER A 28 10.49 13.50 31.30
CA SER A 28 10.22 12.10 31.68
C SER A 28 9.43 11.38 30.56
N PRO A 29 9.34 10.04 30.57
CA PRO A 29 8.60 9.27 29.56
C PRO A 29 7.16 9.76 29.35
N GLU A 30 6.51 10.14 30.45
CA GLU A 30 5.14 10.64 30.44
C GLU A 30 5.02 12.04 29.80
N ASP A 31 6.04 12.90 29.94
CA ASP A 31 6.05 14.22 29.30
C ASP A 31 6.12 14.10 27.78
N LYS A 32 6.95 13.17 27.28
CA LYS A 32 7.05 12.86 25.85
C LYS A 32 5.71 12.33 25.32
N ARG A 33 5.05 11.46 26.07
CA ARG A 33 3.72 10.94 25.72
C ARG A 33 2.65 12.04 25.67
N ILE A 34 2.65 12.94 26.66
CA ILE A 34 1.74 14.09 26.70
C ILE A 34 1.97 14.99 25.49
N LEU A 35 3.22 15.31 25.17
CA LEU A 35 3.59 16.13 24.01
C LEU A 35 3.02 15.56 22.71
N VAL A 36 3.21 14.26 22.47
CA VAL A 36 2.69 13.55 21.29
C VAL A 36 1.17 13.60 21.24
N LYS A 37 0.49 13.37 22.37
CA LYS A 37 -0.98 13.46 22.43
C LYS A 37 -1.49 14.87 22.18
N THR A 38 -0.82 15.89 22.69
CA THR A 38 -1.20 17.29 22.47
C THR A 38 -1.06 17.65 20.99
N LEU A 39 0.05 17.29 20.33
CA LEU A 39 0.22 17.50 18.88
C LEU A 39 -0.85 16.79 18.06
N LYS A 40 -1.14 15.51 18.36
CA LYS A 40 -2.22 14.77 17.70
C LYS A 40 -3.60 15.39 17.92
N SER A 41 -3.86 15.99 19.08
CA SER A 41 -5.12 16.66 19.38
C SER A 41 -5.34 17.93 18.54
N LEU A 42 -4.27 18.52 18.00
CA LEU A 42 -4.33 19.65 17.07
C LEU A 42 -4.60 19.24 15.62
N GLY A 43 -4.69 17.94 15.33
CA GLY A 43 -4.92 17.41 13.99
C GLY A 43 -3.65 17.05 13.22
N ASP A 44 -2.48 17.20 13.82
CA ASP A 44 -1.20 16.87 13.20
C ASP A 44 -1.00 15.35 13.07
N VAL A 45 -0.11 14.97 12.14
CA VAL A 45 0.40 13.60 12.01
C VAL A 45 1.77 13.57 12.66
N VAL A 46 1.92 12.80 13.74
CA VAL A 46 3.11 12.85 14.59
C VAL A 46 3.94 11.58 14.43
N ALA A 47 5.18 11.73 13.98
CA ALA A 47 6.18 10.69 14.03
C ALA A 47 7.12 10.92 15.23
N VAL A 48 7.49 9.85 15.93
CA VAL A 48 8.44 9.90 17.05
C VAL A 48 9.61 8.99 16.74
N THR A 49 10.83 9.41 17.05
CA THR A 49 12.03 8.57 16.99
C THR A 49 12.62 8.43 18.39
N GLY A 50 12.99 7.22 18.79
CA GLY A 50 13.58 6.96 20.10
C GLY A 50 14.27 5.61 20.16
N ASP A 51 15.26 5.50 21.03
CA ASP A 51 16.12 4.33 21.23
C ASP A 51 15.98 3.74 22.63
N GLY A 52 15.58 4.55 23.62
CA GLY A 52 15.46 4.15 25.02
C GLY A 52 14.12 3.52 25.39
N THR A 53 14.13 2.73 26.46
CA THR A 53 12.91 2.21 27.12
C THR A 53 11.95 3.35 27.55
N ASN A 54 12.52 4.52 27.83
CA ASN A 54 11.81 5.75 28.18
C ASN A 54 10.98 6.33 27.02
N ASP A 55 11.29 5.96 25.78
CA ASP A 55 10.58 6.45 24.60
C ASP A 55 9.41 5.56 24.20
N ALA A 56 9.34 4.33 24.72
CA ALA A 56 8.30 3.37 24.39
C ALA A 56 6.86 3.90 24.54
N PRO A 57 6.49 4.64 25.61
CA PRO A 57 5.15 5.22 25.73
C PRO A 57 4.85 6.27 24.66
N ALA A 58 5.85 7.03 24.23
CA ALA A 58 5.72 8.07 23.21
C ALA A 58 5.69 7.47 21.79
N LEU A 59 6.57 6.49 21.51
CA LEU A 59 6.57 5.70 20.28
C LEU A 59 5.21 5.06 20.05
N LYS A 60 4.63 4.44 21.08
CA LYS A 60 3.31 3.80 20.96
C LYS A 60 2.14 4.78 20.81
N ALA A 61 2.29 5.99 21.34
CA ALA A 61 1.25 7.03 21.24
C ALA A 61 1.29 7.78 19.88
N ALA A 62 2.43 7.75 19.18
CA ALA A 62 2.63 8.39 17.89
C ALA A 62 1.69 7.84 16.80
N ASP A 63 1.61 8.52 15.67
CA ASP A 63 1.00 7.92 14.47
C ASP A 63 1.98 6.96 13.77
N VAL A 64 3.29 7.23 13.86
CA VAL A 64 4.37 6.35 13.43
C VAL A 64 5.55 6.44 14.40
N GLY A 65 5.96 5.32 14.99
CA GLY A 65 7.16 5.22 15.83
C GLY A 65 8.38 4.68 15.06
N PHE A 66 9.51 5.37 15.16
CA PHE A 66 10.82 4.94 14.65
C PHE A 66 11.74 4.53 15.80
N SER A 67 12.40 3.38 15.69
CA SER A 67 13.45 2.97 16.63
C SER A 67 14.79 2.73 15.93
N MET A 68 15.86 2.84 16.69
CA MET A 68 17.22 2.54 16.25
C MET A 68 17.45 1.02 16.30
N GLY A 69 17.99 0.43 15.24
CA GLY A 69 18.23 -1.00 15.12
C GLY A 69 19.45 -1.48 15.91
N ILE A 70 20.52 -0.68 15.97
CA ILE A 70 21.78 -1.04 16.62
C ILE A 70 21.79 -0.54 18.08
N THR A 71 21.57 0.75 18.31
CA THR A 71 21.60 1.37 19.64
C THR A 71 20.28 1.24 20.41
N GLY A 72 19.18 0.95 19.72
CA GLY A 72 17.86 0.88 20.33
C GLY A 72 17.69 -0.34 21.25
N THR A 73 17.05 -0.09 22.38
CA THR A 73 16.62 -1.14 23.31
C THR A 73 15.52 -2.01 22.69
N GLU A 74 15.45 -3.28 23.07
CA GLU A 74 14.41 -4.20 22.56
C GLU A 74 12.99 -3.70 22.86
N VAL A 75 12.80 -3.02 24.00
CA VAL A 75 11.51 -2.40 24.35
C VAL A 75 11.14 -1.28 23.38
N ALA A 76 12.12 -0.45 22.96
CA ALA A 76 11.87 0.60 21.97
C ALA A 76 11.56 0.01 20.60
N LYS A 77 12.27 -1.05 20.19
CA LYS A 77 12.02 -1.77 18.93
C LYS A 77 10.61 -2.38 18.90
N GLU A 78 10.20 -3.05 19.98
CA GLU A 78 8.85 -3.63 20.09
C GLU A 78 7.75 -2.56 20.14
N ALA A 79 8.04 -1.38 20.68
CA ALA A 79 7.09 -0.27 20.74
C ALA A 79 6.96 0.51 19.43
N SER A 80 7.94 0.41 18.52
CA SER A 80 8.02 1.13 17.24
C SER A 80 7.31 0.42 16.08
N ASP A 81 6.94 1.17 15.05
CA ASP A 81 6.34 0.65 13.82
C ASP A 81 7.40 0.40 12.72
N ILE A 82 8.50 1.16 12.74
CA ILE A 82 9.60 1.08 11.78
C ILE A 82 10.94 1.05 12.55
N ILE A 83 11.82 0.10 12.21
CA ILE A 83 13.16 -0.04 12.80
C ILE A 83 14.21 0.40 11.77
N LEU A 84 15.07 1.34 12.13
CA LEU A 84 16.18 1.81 11.32
C LEU A 84 17.38 0.88 11.52
N MET A 85 17.57 -0.07 10.61
CA MET A 85 18.62 -1.10 10.74
C MET A 85 20.06 -0.54 10.71
N ASP A 86 20.24 0.67 10.19
CA ASP A 86 21.52 1.35 9.98
C ASP A 86 21.77 2.51 10.97
N ASP A 87 20.84 2.75 11.90
CA ASP A 87 20.89 3.86 12.86
C ASP A 87 21.11 5.24 12.23
N ASN A 88 20.66 5.43 10.98
CA ASN A 88 20.84 6.67 10.26
C ASN A 88 19.53 7.46 10.15
N PHE A 89 19.52 8.71 10.63
CA PHE A 89 18.38 9.61 10.49
C PHE A 89 18.03 9.91 9.02
N SER A 90 18.97 9.79 8.07
CA SER A 90 18.65 9.93 6.63
C SER A 90 17.65 8.89 6.15
N SER A 91 17.60 7.71 6.78
CA SER A 91 16.66 6.64 6.45
C SER A 91 15.21 7.02 6.76
N ILE A 92 14.97 7.95 7.70
CA ILE A 92 13.64 8.54 7.94
C ILE A 92 13.21 9.39 6.76
N VAL A 93 14.12 10.17 6.16
CA VAL A 93 13.82 10.95 4.95
C VAL A 93 13.50 10.02 3.78
N GLY A 94 14.22 8.91 3.66
CA GLY A 94 13.93 7.85 2.69
C GLY A 94 12.53 7.25 2.89
N ALA A 95 12.17 6.91 4.13
CA ALA A 95 10.83 6.41 4.47
C ALA A 95 9.73 7.43 4.14
N LEU A 96 9.96 8.72 4.41
CA LEU A 96 9.03 9.78 4.05
C LEU A 96 8.85 9.93 2.53
N ALA A 97 9.95 9.84 1.77
CA ALA A 97 9.92 9.88 0.31
C ALA A 97 9.07 8.72 -0.26
N TRP A 98 9.29 7.50 0.24
CA TRP A 98 8.51 6.33 -0.14
C TRP A 98 7.03 6.43 0.27
N GLY A 99 6.74 6.93 1.48
CA GLY A 99 5.37 7.16 1.93
C GLY A 99 4.60 8.13 1.04
N ARG A 100 5.26 9.22 0.59
CA ARG A 100 4.67 10.16 -0.39
C ARG A 100 4.47 9.53 -1.76
N ALA A 101 5.43 8.75 -2.23
CA ALA A 101 5.34 8.05 -3.52
C ALA A 101 4.18 7.05 -3.55
N ILE A 102 3.99 6.28 -2.47
CA ILE A 102 2.87 5.33 -2.34
C ILE A 102 1.52 6.05 -2.35
N ASN A 103 1.39 7.16 -1.60
CA ASN A 103 0.15 7.96 -1.60
C ASN A 103 -0.17 8.48 -3.02
N ASP A 104 0.83 9.04 -3.71
CA ASP A 104 0.64 9.49 -5.09
C ASP A 104 0.28 8.32 -6.02
N ALA A 105 0.90 7.15 -5.86
CA ALA A 105 0.58 5.97 -6.65
C ALA A 105 -0.86 5.48 -6.44
N VAL A 106 -1.35 5.48 -5.19
CA VAL A 106 -2.75 5.17 -4.87
C VAL A 106 -3.69 6.15 -5.58
N LYS A 107 -3.40 7.45 -5.57
CA LYS A 107 -4.21 8.46 -6.27
C LYS A 107 -4.19 8.24 -7.79
N LYS A 108 -3.03 7.94 -8.39
CA LYS A 108 -2.91 7.62 -9.83
C LYS A 108 -3.78 6.41 -10.19
N PHE A 109 -3.70 5.36 -9.38
CA PHE A 109 -4.50 4.15 -9.54
C PHE A 109 -5.99 4.45 -9.43
N LEU A 110 -6.42 5.21 -8.41
CA LEU A 110 -7.83 5.59 -8.26
C LEU A 110 -8.35 6.43 -9.43
N GLN A 111 -7.57 7.41 -9.91
CA GLN A 111 -7.93 8.20 -11.09
C GLN A 111 -8.11 7.29 -12.32
N PHE A 112 -7.21 6.33 -12.51
CA PHE A 112 -7.32 5.36 -13.59
C PHE A 112 -8.58 4.48 -13.43
N GLN A 113 -8.71 3.81 -12.29
CA GLN A 113 -9.74 2.81 -12.01
C GLN A 113 -11.16 3.38 -12.08
N ILE A 114 -11.38 4.54 -11.45
CA ILE A 114 -12.69 5.17 -11.38
C ILE A 114 -13.16 5.56 -12.78
N THR A 115 -12.30 6.15 -13.61
CA THR A 115 -12.67 6.46 -14.99
C THR A 115 -13.05 5.21 -15.75
N VAL A 116 -12.29 4.10 -15.63
CA VAL A 116 -12.67 2.93 -16.42
C VAL A 116 -14.01 2.38 -15.96
N ASN A 117 -14.21 2.23 -14.66
CA ASN A 117 -15.48 1.74 -14.12
C ASN A 117 -16.66 2.60 -14.56
N ILE A 118 -16.53 3.93 -14.51
CA ILE A 118 -17.56 4.85 -15.00
C ILE A 118 -17.85 4.58 -16.49
N THR A 119 -16.82 4.49 -17.33
CA THR A 119 -17.01 4.28 -18.77
C THR A 119 -17.58 2.91 -19.09
N ALA A 120 -17.09 1.85 -18.45
CA ALA A 120 -17.55 0.49 -18.68
C ALA A 120 -19.02 0.33 -18.26
N VAL A 121 -19.39 0.85 -17.08
CA VAL A 121 -20.78 0.78 -16.58
C VAL A 121 -21.71 1.59 -17.47
N ILE A 122 -21.38 2.84 -17.81
CA ILE A 122 -22.24 3.69 -18.64
C ILE A 122 -22.37 3.11 -20.06
N LEU A 123 -21.26 2.67 -20.67
CA LEU A 123 -21.28 2.05 -21.99
C LEU A 123 -22.15 0.80 -22.01
N THR A 124 -21.94 -0.12 -21.06
CA THR A 124 -22.70 -1.37 -20.95
C THR A 124 -24.18 -1.09 -20.71
N PHE A 125 -24.52 -0.18 -19.79
CA PHE A 125 -25.89 0.15 -19.47
C PHE A 125 -26.63 0.83 -20.64
N VAL A 126 -26.06 1.89 -21.21
CA VAL A 126 -26.69 2.63 -22.30
C VAL A 126 -26.83 1.77 -23.56
N SER A 127 -25.81 0.95 -23.87
CA SER A 127 -25.89 0.05 -25.02
C SER A 127 -26.95 -1.04 -24.84
N ALA A 128 -27.02 -1.67 -23.67
CA ALA A 128 -28.04 -2.69 -23.39
C ALA A 128 -29.47 -2.10 -23.49
N VAL A 129 -29.70 -0.90 -22.95
CA VAL A 129 -31.01 -0.23 -23.00
C VAL A 129 -31.37 0.23 -24.41
N ALA A 130 -30.39 0.63 -25.23
CA ALA A 130 -30.62 1.07 -26.60
C ALA A 130 -30.75 -0.10 -27.60
N SER A 131 -30.27 -1.29 -27.24
CA SER A 131 -30.35 -2.48 -28.08
C SER A 131 -31.75 -3.11 -28.02
N ALA A 132 -32.30 -3.44 -29.18
CA ALA A 132 -33.59 -4.14 -29.28
C ALA A 132 -33.54 -5.58 -28.74
N GLU A 133 -32.34 -6.16 -28.69
CA GLU A 133 -32.07 -7.53 -28.21
C GLU A 133 -31.56 -7.51 -26.75
N GLU A 134 -31.52 -6.35 -26.09
CA GLU A 134 -30.95 -6.13 -24.76
C GLU A 134 -29.47 -6.56 -24.62
N GLU A 135 -28.78 -6.71 -25.75
CA GLU A 135 -27.37 -7.07 -25.80
C GLU A 135 -26.46 -5.88 -25.47
N ALA A 136 -25.55 -6.07 -24.52
CA ALA A 136 -24.52 -5.09 -24.22
C ALA A 136 -23.39 -5.12 -25.26
N VAL A 137 -22.80 -3.96 -25.55
CA VAL A 137 -21.63 -3.81 -26.44
C VAL A 137 -20.47 -4.71 -26.06
N LEU A 138 -20.23 -4.87 -24.75
CA LEU A 138 -19.12 -5.65 -24.22
C LEU A 138 -19.67 -6.90 -23.56
N LYS A 139 -19.21 -8.07 -24.02
CA LYS A 139 -19.60 -9.36 -23.45
C LYS A 139 -19.04 -9.51 -22.03
N ALA A 140 -19.68 -10.33 -21.20
CA ALA A 140 -19.26 -10.55 -19.81
C ALA A 140 -17.78 -11.00 -19.69
N ILE A 141 -17.32 -11.88 -20.60
CA ILE A 141 -15.93 -12.36 -20.63
C ILE A 141 -14.95 -11.24 -21.05
N GLN A 142 -15.36 -10.36 -21.96
CA GLN A 142 -14.57 -9.20 -22.38
C GLN A 142 -14.45 -8.17 -21.24
N LEU A 143 -15.52 -7.96 -20.48
CA LEU A 143 -15.49 -7.14 -19.27
C LEU A 143 -14.61 -7.76 -18.18
N LEU A 144 -14.62 -9.09 -18.02
CA LEU A 144 -13.72 -9.79 -17.12
C LEU A 144 -12.26 -9.58 -17.52
N TRP A 145 -11.95 -9.67 -18.82
CA TRP A 145 -10.61 -9.37 -19.33
C TRP A 145 -10.21 -7.95 -18.97
N VAL A 146 -11.03 -6.97 -19.35
CA VAL A 146 -10.82 -5.54 -19.07
C VAL A 146 -10.55 -5.33 -17.58
N ASN A 147 -11.35 -5.90 -16.68
CA ASN A 147 -11.11 -5.80 -15.24
C ASN A 147 -9.78 -6.44 -14.82
N LEU A 148 -9.44 -7.61 -15.36
CA LEU A 148 -8.19 -8.29 -15.02
C LEU A 148 -6.95 -7.46 -15.41
N ILE A 149 -6.89 -6.96 -16.66
CA ILE A 149 -5.74 -6.18 -17.13
C ILE A 149 -5.60 -4.84 -16.39
N MET A 150 -6.72 -4.20 -16.05
CA MET A 150 -6.72 -2.89 -15.40
C MET A 150 -6.45 -2.99 -13.91
N ASP A 151 -7.10 -3.91 -13.22
CA ASP A 151 -7.00 -3.99 -11.75
C ASP A 151 -5.65 -4.56 -11.34
N THR A 152 -5.12 -5.53 -12.10
CA THR A 152 -3.89 -6.23 -11.71
C THR A 152 -2.66 -5.57 -12.32
N PHE A 153 -2.59 -5.48 -13.66
CA PHE A 153 -1.38 -4.99 -14.32
C PHE A 153 -1.25 -3.48 -14.24
N ALA A 154 -2.35 -2.73 -14.37
CA ALA A 154 -2.28 -1.27 -14.27
C ALA A 154 -1.99 -0.81 -12.83
N ALA A 155 -2.55 -1.47 -11.81
CA ALA A 155 -2.19 -1.21 -10.42
C ALA A 155 -0.70 -1.44 -10.18
N LEU A 156 -0.16 -2.57 -10.63
CA LEU A 156 1.25 -2.90 -10.46
C LEU A 156 2.17 -1.95 -11.26
N ALA A 157 1.75 -1.53 -12.45
CA ALA A 157 2.48 -0.55 -13.27
C ALA A 157 2.54 0.84 -12.60
N LEU A 158 1.44 1.31 -11.99
CA LEU A 158 1.37 2.61 -11.34
C LEU A 158 1.95 2.62 -9.91
N ALA A 159 1.89 1.50 -9.20
CA ALA A 159 2.39 1.35 -7.82
C ALA A 159 3.92 1.35 -7.72
N THR A 160 4.62 1.13 -8.83
CA THR A 160 6.07 0.93 -8.87
C THR A 160 6.86 2.12 -9.40
N ASP A 161 6.21 3.28 -9.53
CA ASP A 161 6.92 4.52 -9.81
C ASP A 161 7.85 4.87 -8.62
N PRO A 162 9.17 5.05 -8.86
CA PRO A 162 10.09 5.37 -7.78
C PRO A 162 9.85 6.79 -7.23
N PRO A 163 10.26 7.07 -5.98
CA PRO A 163 10.15 8.41 -5.41
C PRO A 163 10.98 9.42 -6.22
N THR A 164 10.46 10.65 -6.29
CA THR A 164 11.10 11.80 -6.97
C THR A 164 11.38 12.90 -5.95
N GLU A 165 12.51 13.59 -6.07
CA GLU A 165 12.87 14.68 -5.13
C GLU A 165 11.86 15.82 -5.07
N SER A 166 11.14 16.08 -6.16
CA SER A 166 10.05 17.07 -6.18
C SER A 166 8.97 16.77 -5.15
N GLN A 167 8.73 15.48 -4.84
CA GLN A 167 7.77 15.06 -3.83
C GLN A 167 8.19 15.44 -2.42
N LEU A 168 9.48 15.63 -2.15
CA LEU A 168 9.98 16.08 -0.83
C LEU A 168 9.84 17.60 -0.65
N ARG A 169 9.84 18.37 -1.74
CA ARG A 169 9.76 19.84 -1.70
C ARG A 169 8.35 20.38 -1.44
N ARG A 170 7.30 19.58 -1.69
CA ARG A 170 5.91 19.98 -1.38
C ARG A 170 5.60 19.91 0.12
N LYS A 171 4.68 20.75 0.58
CA LYS A 171 4.15 20.71 1.94
C LYS A 171 3.39 19.39 2.20
N PRO A 172 3.36 18.88 3.44
CA PRO A 172 2.55 17.72 3.80
C PRO A 172 1.07 17.93 3.48
N GLU A 173 0.39 16.88 3.04
CA GLU A 173 -1.06 16.92 2.83
C GLU A 173 -1.80 16.87 4.18
N ALA A 174 -2.85 17.67 4.30
CA ALA A 174 -3.69 17.67 5.49
C ALA A 174 -4.47 16.35 5.61
N LYS A 175 -4.68 15.87 6.85
CA LYS A 175 -5.50 14.69 7.16
C LYS A 175 -6.95 14.78 6.62
N THR A 176 -7.46 16.00 6.45
CA THR A 176 -8.81 16.29 5.96
C THR A 176 -8.88 16.49 4.44
N ALA A 177 -7.74 16.45 3.73
CA ALA A 177 -7.74 16.59 2.28
C ALA A 177 -8.49 15.40 1.64
N PRO A 178 -9.38 15.64 0.66
CA PRO A 178 -10.07 14.55 -0.01
C PRO A 178 -9.08 13.69 -0.80
N LEU A 179 -9.29 12.38 -0.79
CA LEU A 179 -8.44 11.43 -1.52
C LEU A 179 -8.47 11.69 -3.03
N ILE A 180 -9.65 12.04 -3.56
CA ILE A 180 -9.85 12.43 -4.97
C ILE A 180 -9.97 13.95 -5.02
N THR A 181 -8.96 14.60 -5.59
CA THR A 181 -8.94 16.06 -5.72
C THR A 181 -9.84 16.53 -6.87
N LEU A 182 -10.13 17.83 -6.93
CA LEU A 182 -10.88 18.41 -8.04
C LEU A 182 -10.17 18.25 -9.40
N THR A 183 -8.84 18.28 -9.41
CA THR A 183 -8.04 18.05 -10.62
C THR A 183 -8.18 16.60 -11.10
N MET A 184 -8.22 15.63 -10.17
CA MET A 184 -8.52 14.24 -10.51
C MET A 184 -9.93 14.11 -11.07
N TRP A 185 -10.95 14.72 -10.46
CA TRP A 185 -12.32 14.69 -10.99
C TRP A 185 -12.44 15.30 -12.39
N LYS A 186 -11.74 16.42 -12.65
CA LYS A 186 -11.64 17.02 -14.00
C LYS A 186 -11.13 16.01 -15.01
N MET A 187 -10.01 15.33 -14.68
CA MET A 187 -9.43 14.30 -15.55
C MET A 187 -10.35 13.10 -15.70
N ILE A 188 -10.99 12.66 -14.61
CA ILE A 188 -11.88 11.50 -14.61
C ILE A 188 -13.05 11.73 -15.55
N ILE A 189 -13.77 12.85 -15.38
CA ILE A 189 -14.96 13.17 -16.16
C ILE A 189 -14.59 13.45 -17.62
N GLY A 190 -13.55 14.26 -17.87
CA GLY A 190 -13.16 14.62 -19.23
C GLY A 190 -12.73 13.40 -20.06
N GLN A 191 -11.93 12.50 -19.47
CA GLN A 191 -11.54 11.25 -20.14
C GLN A 191 -12.72 10.29 -20.29
N SER A 192 -13.60 10.20 -19.30
CA SER A 192 -14.82 9.38 -19.41
C SER A 192 -15.71 9.85 -20.57
N ILE A 193 -15.93 11.16 -20.71
CA ILE A 193 -16.72 11.73 -21.80
C ILE A 193 -16.10 11.37 -23.16
N TYR A 194 -14.79 11.54 -23.31
CA TYR A 194 -14.10 11.16 -24.54
C TYR A 194 -14.29 9.68 -24.88
N GLN A 195 -14.02 8.78 -23.93
CA GLN A 195 -14.13 7.34 -24.15
C GLN A 195 -15.56 6.91 -24.48
N LEU A 196 -16.56 7.52 -23.83
CA LEU A 196 -17.97 7.27 -24.11
C LEU A 196 -18.37 7.78 -25.50
N ILE A 197 -17.97 8.99 -25.89
CA ILE A 197 -18.24 9.54 -27.22
C ILE A 197 -17.66 8.62 -28.29
N VAL A 198 -16.40 8.23 -28.18
CA VAL A 198 -15.76 7.33 -29.16
C VAL A 198 -16.47 5.99 -29.21
N SER A 199 -16.75 5.38 -28.05
CA SER A 199 -17.40 4.06 -27.99
C SER A 199 -18.82 4.09 -28.56
N PHE A 200 -19.61 5.13 -28.25
CA PHE A 200 -20.96 5.28 -28.78
C PHE A 200 -20.99 5.64 -30.26
N VAL A 201 -20.07 6.49 -30.74
CA VAL A 201 -19.95 6.80 -32.16
C VAL A 201 -19.58 5.56 -32.95
N LEU A 202 -18.66 4.73 -32.46
CA LEU A 202 -18.33 3.46 -33.10
C LEU A 202 -19.50 2.47 -33.04
N HIS A 203 -20.17 2.33 -31.90
CA HIS A 203 -21.25 1.36 -31.77
C HIS A 203 -22.51 1.75 -32.57
N PHE A 204 -23.02 2.96 -32.41
CA PHE A 204 -24.27 3.40 -33.06
C PHE A 204 -24.05 3.98 -34.45
N GLY A 205 -22.96 4.73 -34.65
CA GLY A 205 -22.65 5.37 -35.93
C GLY A 205 -21.83 4.48 -36.87
N GLY A 206 -20.97 3.61 -36.32
CA GLY A 206 -20.03 2.76 -37.07
C GLY A 206 -20.66 2.01 -38.25
N PRO A 207 -21.83 1.38 -38.10
CA PRO A 207 -22.50 0.69 -39.19
C PRO A 207 -22.78 1.60 -40.40
N SER A 208 -23.05 2.90 -40.19
CA SER A 208 -23.36 3.84 -41.26
C SER A 208 -22.13 4.29 -42.06
N PHE A 209 -20.97 4.48 -41.40
CA PHE A 209 -19.77 5.02 -42.05
C PHE A 209 -18.70 3.98 -42.42
N LEU A 210 -18.58 2.87 -41.66
CA LEU A 210 -17.59 1.81 -41.95
C LEU A 210 -18.18 0.60 -42.69
N LYS A 211 -19.50 0.36 -42.60
CA LYS A 211 -20.21 -0.74 -43.27
C LYS A 211 -19.63 -2.15 -42.99
N TYR A 212 -19.05 -2.37 -41.81
CA TYR A 212 -18.60 -3.71 -41.40
C TYR A 212 -19.77 -4.58 -40.88
N PRO A 213 -19.66 -5.91 -40.94
CA PRO A 213 -20.58 -6.83 -40.26
C PRO A 213 -20.67 -6.57 -38.74
N LYS A 214 -21.80 -6.93 -38.10
CA LYS A 214 -22.05 -6.71 -36.66
C LYS A 214 -20.90 -7.27 -35.80
N ASP A 215 -20.48 -8.51 -36.06
CA ASP A 215 -19.42 -9.17 -35.28
C ASP A 215 -18.05 -8.49 -35.39
N GLU A 216 -17.70 -7.97 -36.57
CA GLU A 216 -16.48 -7.20 -36.77
C GLU A 216 -16.55 -5.82 -36.11
N MET A 217 -17.74 -5.20 -36.08
CA MET A 217 -17.96 -3.94 -35.39
C MET A 217 -17.82 -4.10 -33.87
N ASP A 218 -18.42 -5.14 -33.29
CA ASP A 218 -18.33 -5.42 -31.86
C ASP A 218 -16.88 -5.73 -31.45
N ALA A 219 -16.15 -6.49 -32.27
CA ALA A 219 -14.71 -6.71 -32.10
C ALA A 219 -13.89 -5.41 -32.18
N LEU A 220 -14.22 -4.51 -33.11
CA LEU A 220 -13.59 -3.20 -33.23
C LEU A 220 -13.86 -2.30 -32.03
N VAL A 221 -15.10 -2.26 -31.54
CA VAL A 221 -15.48 -1.47 -30.36
C VAL A 221 -14.76 -2.00 -29.13
N PHE A 222 -14.75 -3.31 -28.91
CA PHE A 222 -14.00 -3.95 -27.83
C PHE A 222 -12.50 -3.61 -27.90
N ASN A 223 -11.87 -3.79 -29.07
CA ASN A 223 -10.44 -3.53 -29.23
C ASN A 223 -10.11 -2.05 -28.99
N THR A 224 -10.92 -1.15 -29.55
CA THR A 224 -10.74 0.30 -29.35
C THR A 224 -10.91 0.67 -27.88
N PHE A 225 -11.89 0.09 -27.18
CA PHE A 225 -12.11 0.32 -25.77
C PHE A 225 -10.88 -0.10 -24.93
N VAL A 226 -10.33 -1.29 -25.17
CA VAL A 226 -9.12 -1.75 -24.47
C VAL A 226 -7.92 -0.83 -24.75
N PHE A 227 -7.68 -0.46 -26.01
CA PHE A 227 -6.56 0.44 -26.33
C PHE A 227 -6.72 1.82 -25.70
N MET A 228 -7.93 2.38 -25.66
CA MET A 228 -8.19 3.61 -24.91
C MET A 228 -7.81 3.49 -23.43
N GLN A 229 -8.00 2.33 -22.80
CA GLN A 229 -7.54 2.12 -21.41
C GLN A 229 -6.02 2.00 -21.31
N ILE A 230 -5.39 1.25 -22.22
CA ILE A 230 -3.93 1.10 -22.26
C ILE A 230 -3.25 2.46 -22.43
N PHE A 231 -3.70 3.30 -23.37
CA PHE A 231 -3.12 4.63 -23.57
C PHE A 231 -3.46 5.60 -22.44
N LYS A 232 -4.66 5.52 -21.87
CA LYS A 232 -5.01 6.30 -20.67
C LYS A 232 -4.11 5.98 -19.47
N LEU A 233 -3.60 4.76 -19.35
CA LEU A 233 -2.65 4.41 -18.29
C LEU A 233 -1.45 5.37 -18.27
N ILE A 234 -0.97 5.77 -19.45
CA ILE A 234 0.12 6.74 -19.60
C ILE A 234 -0.32 8.11 -19.04
N ASN A 235 -1.51 8.59 -19.40
CA ASN A 235 -2.08 9.83 -18.87
C ASN A 235 -2.23 9.80 -17.34
N SER A 236 -2.62 8.67 -16.76
CA SER A 236 -2.84 8.53 -15.31
C SER A 236 -1.55 8.46 -14.49
N ARG A 237 -0.37 8.39 -15.11
CA ARG A 237 0.92 8.46 -14.38
C ARG A 237 1.18 9.81 -13.71
N ARG A 238 0.48 10.86 -14.14
CA ARG A 238 0.55 12.20 -13.56
C ARG A 238 -0.84 12.67 -13.09
N ILE A 239 -0.88 13.24 -11.90
CA ILE A 239 -2.10 13.76 -11.24
C ILE A 239 -2.16 15.30 -11.29
N ASP A 240 -1.01 15.90 -11.54
CA ASP A 240 -0.79 17.34 -11.68
C ASP A 240 -1.17 17.85 -13.07
N ASN A 241 -1.37 19.16 -13.18
CA ASN A 241 -1.69 19.83 -14.44
C ASN A 241 -0.46 20.04 -15.34
N GLU A 242 0.70 19.46 -15.02
CA GLU A 242 1.90 19.55 -15.87
C GLU A 242 1.73 18.74 -17.17
N LEU A 243 2.35 19.21 -18.25
CA LEU A 243 2.16 18.67 -19.60
C LEU A 243 3.09 17.48 -19.91
N ASN A 244 4.17 17.28 -19.15
CA ASN A 244 5.19 16.26 -19.41
C ASN A 244 4.79 14.86 -18.93
N ILE A 245 3.87 14.21 -19.63
CA ILE A 245 3.34 12.88 -19.29
C ILE A 245 4.40 11.76 -19.47
N PHE A 246 5.35 11.97 -20.38
CA PHE A 246 6.41 11.00 -20.70
C PHE A 246 7.62 11.07 -19.76
N GLU A 247 7.63 12.01 -18.81
CA GLU A 247 8.75 12.15 -17.89
C GLU A 247 8.93 10.89 -17.04
N GLY A 248 10.15 10.37 -16.98
CA GLY A 248 10.49 9.18 -16.22
C GLY A 248 9.79 7.91 -16.70
N LEU A 249 9.25 7.86 -17.92
CA LEU A 249 8.64 6.64 -18.49
C LEU A 249 9.67 5.52 -18.64
N SER A 250 10.86 5.84 -19.17
CA SER A 250 11.95 4.88 -19.37
C SER A 250 12.66 4.47 -18.07
N ARG A 251 12.51 5.26 -16.99
CA ARG A 251 13.11 4.97 -15.68
C ARG A 251 12.37 3.83 -14.97
N ASN A 252 11.05 3.72 -15.16
CA ASN A 252 10.25 2.64 -14.60
C ASN A 252 10.17 1.46 -15.59
N ARG A 253 11.15 0.54 -15.51
CA ARG A 253 11.19 -0.65 -16.37
C ARG A 253 9.98 -1.56 -16.17
N LEU A 254 9.46 -1.66 -14.95
CA LEU A 254 8.31 -2.51 -14.67
C LEU A 254 7.04 -1.97 -15.36
N PHE A 255 6.87 -0.65 -15.39
CA PHE A 255 5.80 -0.02 -16.15
C PHE A 255 5.87 -0.43 -17.64
N LEU A 256 7.05 -0.36 -18.26
CA LEU A 256 7.22 -0.73 -19.66
C LEU A 256 6.94 -2.22 -19.91
N VAL A 257 7.37 -3.10 -19.01
CA VAL A 257 7.08 -4.54 -19.08
C VAL A 257 5.57 -4.79 -18.98
N MET A 258 4.89 -4.18 -18.01
CA MET A 258 3.44 -4.33 -17.87
C MET A 258 2.67 -3.75 -19.05
N PHE A 259 3.10 -2.59 -19.57
CA PHE A 259 2.53 -2.01 -20.78
C PHE A 259 2.66 -2.95 -21.98
N ALA A 260 3.85 -3.55 -22.17
CA ALA A 260 4.08 -4.54 -23.21
C ALA A 260 3.23 -5.80 -23.03
N ILE A 261 3.05 -6.28 -21.79
CA ILE A 261 2.18 -7.43 -21.48
C ILE A 261 0.72 -7.11 -21.82
N MET A 262 0.21 -5.91 -21.49
CA MET A 262 -1.16 -5.53 -21.82
C MET A 262 -1.39 -5.43 -23.33
N VAL A 263 -0.46 -4.80 -24.06
CA VAL A 263 -0.52 -4.71 -25.53
C VAL A 263 -0.42 -6.10 -26.16
N GLY A 264 0.57 -6.90 -25.74
CA GLY A 264 0.78 -8.26 -26.24
C GLY A 264 -0.38 -9.19 -25.92
N GLY A 265 -0.97 -9.09 -24.73
CA GLY A 265 -2.16 -9.83 -24.33
C GLY A 265 -3.38 -9.46 -25.18
N GLN A 266 -3.58 -8.17 -25.46
CA GLN A 266 -4.66 -7.73 -26.34
C GLN A 266 -4.48 -8.23 -27.78
N VAL A 267 -3.25 -8.18 -28.31
CA VAL A 267 -2.91 -8.74 -29.62
C VAL A 267 -3.18 -10.25 -29.64
N LEU A 268 -2.74 -10.98 -28.62
CA LEU A 268 -2.96 -12.42 -28.53
C LEU A 268 -4.45 -12.78 -28.52
N ILE A 269 -5.28 -12.05 -27.78
CA ILE A 269 -6.73 -12.30 -27.72
C ILE A 269 -7.39 -12.07 -29.07
N VAL A 270 -7.03 -11.01 -29.77
CA VAL A 270 -7.63 -10.70 -31.07
C VAL A 270 -7.24 -11.73 -32.14
N PHE A 271 -6.01 -12.23 -32.14
CA PHE A 271 -5.54 -13.17 -33.17
C PHE A 271 -5.80 -14.64 -32.85
N VAL A 272 -5.74 -15.04 -31.57
CA VAL A 272 -5.81 -16.44 -31.13
C VAL A 272 -7.03 -16.72 -30.26
N GLY A 273 -7.56 -15.71 -29.58
CA GLY A 273 -8.63 -15.84 -28.59
C GLY A 273 -10.06 -15.79 -29.14
N SER A 274 -10.27 -16.05 -30.44
CA SER A 274 -11.57 -15.83 -31.10
C SER A 274 -12.72 -16.56 -30.42
N ASP A 275 -12.51 -17.83 -30.07
CA ASP A 275 -13.54 -18.71 -29.52
C ASP A 275 -13.79 -18.42 -28.03
N ALA A 276 -12.73 -18.12 -27.28
CA ALA A 276 -12.80 -17.91 -25.84
C ALA A 276 -13.38 -16.53 -25.47
N PHE A 277 -13.06 -15.49 -26.24
CA PHE A 277 -13.51 -14.12 -25.99
C PHE A 277 -14.67 -13.69 -26.91
N VAL A 278 -15.07 -14.56 -27.83
CA VAL A 278 -16.11 -14.32 -28.84
C VAL A 278 -15.82 -13.03 -29.62
N VAL A 279 -14.59 -12.97 -30.13
CA VAL A 279 -14.00 -11.84 -30.88
C VAL A 279 -13.60 -12.32 -32.27
N VAL A 280 -13.95 -11.57 -33.31
CA VAL A 280 -13.50 -11.85 -34.68
C VAL A 280 -12.12 -11.22 -34.89
N PRO A 281 -11.18 -11.90 -35.59
CA PRO A 281 -9.87 -11.33 -35.90
C PRO A 281 -10.01 -10.04 -36.70
N LEU A 282 -9.41 -8.96 -36.20
CA LEU A 282 -9.49 -7.64 -36.86
C LEU A 282 -8.57 -7.55 -38.07
N THR A 283 -9.03 -6.86 -39.10
CA THR A 283 -8.23 -6.52 -40.29
C THR A 283 -7.25 -5.37 -40.01
N GLY A 284 -6.22 -5.21 -40.85
CA GLY A 284 -5.22 -4.14 -40.71
C GLY A 284 -5.81 -2.72 -40.56
N PRO A 285 -6.82 -2.32 -41.37
CA PRO A 285 -7.49 -1.03 -41.21
C PRO A 285 -8.21 -0.86 -39.86
N GLN A 286 -8.86 -1.91 -39.37
CA GLN A 286 -9.56 -1.91 -38.08
C GLN A 286 -8.59 -1.78 -36.89
N TRP A 287 -7.42 -2.43 -36.98
CA TRP A 287 -6.30 -2.21 -36.08
C TRP A 287 -5.81 -0.76 -36.10
N GLY A 288 -5.66 -0.17 -37.29
CA GLY A 288 -5.30 1.24 -37.44
C GLY A 288 -6.29 2.18 -36.74
N ILE A 289 -7.59 1.98 -36.97
CA ILE A 289 -8.66 2.80 -36.35
C ILE A 289 -8.60 2.71 -34.82
N SER A 290 -8.55 1.49 -34.28
CA SER A 290 -8.53 1.27 -32.82
C SER A 290 -7.29 1.85 -32.14
N LEU A 291 -6.11 1.71 -32.76
CA LEU A 291 -4.87 2.30 -32.25
C LEU A 291 -4.88 3.83 -32.31
N VAL A 292 -5.37 4.41 -33.40
CA VAL A 292 -5.43 5.88 -33.56
C VAL A 292 -6.40 6.50 -32.55
N LEU A 293 -7.60 5.93 -32.40
CA LEU A 293 -8.59 6.40 -31.42
C LEU A 293 -8.10 6.18 -29.99
N GLY A 294 -7.41 5.07 -29.73
CA GLY A 294 -6.72 4.82 -28.48
C GLY A 294 -5.68 5.91 -28.19
N PHE A 295 -4.78 6.15 -29.14
CA PHE A 295 -3.68 7.12 -29.01
C PHE A 295 -4.20 8.54 -28.78
N LEU A 296 -5.30 8.92 -29.44
CA LEU A 296 -5.93 10.24 -29.30
C LEU A 296 -6.42 10.54 -27.87
N SER A 297 -6.60 9.52 -27.02
CA SER A 297 -6.85 9.72 -25.59
C SER A 297 -5.72 10.49 -24.87
N ILE A 298 -4.47 10.37 -25.33
CA ILE A 298 -3.28 11.06 -24.78
C ILE A 298 -3.38 12.58 -24.98
N PRO A 299 -3.42 13.12 -26.21
CA PRO A 299 -3.51 14.55 -26.43
C PRO A 299 -4.80 15.14 -25.86
N ILE A 300 -5.91 14.39 -25.84
CA ILE A 300 -7.14 14.84 -25.17
C ILE A 300 -6.93 14.96 -23.65
N GLY A 301 -6.15 14.07 -23.04
CA GLY A 301 -5.72 14.18 -21.65
C GLY A 301 -4.95 15.46 -21.39
N VAL A 302 -4.02 15.80 -22.29
CA VAL A 302 -3.28 17.07 -22.23
C VAL A 302 -4.22 18.27 -22.36
N LEU A 303 -5.18 18.22 -23.29
CA LEU A 303 -6.16 19.30 -23.49
C LEU A 303 -7.04 19.51 -22.25
N ILE A 304 -7.47 18.43 -21.59
CA ILE A 304 -8.24 18.52 -20.34
C ILE A 304 -7.40 19.14 -19.21
N ARG A 305 -6.09 18.92 -19.17
CA ARG A 305 -5.20 19.56 -18.19
C ARG A 305 -5.10 21.06 -18.39
N LEU A 306 -5.06 21.51 -19.65
CA LEU A 306 -5.05 22.94 -20.01
C LEU A 306 -6.36 23.65 -19.62
N PHE A 307 -7.45 22.91 -19.45
CA PHE A 307 -8.73 23.49 -19.06
C PHE A 307 -8.68 24.05 -17.62
N PRO A 308 -9.15 25.30 -17.39
CA PRO A 308 -9.02 25.98 -16.10
C PRO A 308 -9.78 25.28 -14.96
N ASP A 309 -9.11 25.10 -13.82
CA ASP A 309 -9.72 24.53 -12.61
C ASP A 309 -10.84 25.42 -12.01
N SER A 310 -10.82 26.73 -12.31
CA SER A 310 -11.83 27.69 -11.88
C SER A 310 -13.21 27.36 -12.43
N ILE A 311 -13.29 27.02 -13.72
CA ILE A 311 -14.56 26.67 -14.38
C ILE A 311 -15.12 25.38 -13.78
N VAL A 312 -14.26 24.39 -13.54
CA VAL A 312 -14.66 23.12 -12.93
C VAL A 312 -15.19 23.35 -11.51
N ARG A 313 -14.56 24.23 -10.72
CA ARG A 313 -15.05 24.61 -9.40
C ARG A 313 -16.42 25.27 -9.46
N THR A 314 -16.62 26.20 -10.41
CA THR A 314 -17.91 26.87 -10.59
C THR A 314 -18.99 25.87 -11.00
N CYS A 315 -18.70 24.97 -11.94
CA CYS A 315 -19.62 23.89 -12.33
C CYS A 315 -19.94 22.97 -11.15
N ALA A 316 -18.95 22.54 -10.37
CA ALA A 316 -19.15 21.69 -9.20
C ALA A 316 -20.04 22.36 -8.14
N GLN A 317 -19.82 23.65 -7.87
CA GLN A 317 -20.67 24.43 -6.96
C GLN A 317 -22.09 24.63 -7.51
N TRP A 318 -22.23 24.81 -8.82
CA TRP A 318 -23.53 24.89 -9.47
C TRP A 318 -24.30 23.55 -9.33
N VAL A 319 -23.63 22.42 -9.58
CA VAL A 319 -24.20 21.08 -9.43
C VAL A 319 -24.60 20.82 -7.97
N ASP A 320 -23.75 21.06 -6.97
CA ASP A 320 -24.12 20.84 -5.56
C ASP A 320 -25.29 21.72 -5.11
N ARG A 321 -25.50 22.87 -5.77
CA ARG A 321 -26.63 23.77 -5.50
C ARG A 321 -27.95 23.33 -6.17
N HIS A 322 -27.88 22.71 -7.35
CA HIS A 322 -29.07 22.39 -8.16
C HIS A 322 -29.45 20.92 -8.15
N LEU A 323 -28.52 20.01 -7.84
CA LEU A 323 -28.82 18.59 -7.73
C LEU A 323 -29.39 18.31 -6.33
N PRO A 324 -30.61 17.76 -6.21
CA PRO A 324 -31.15 17.40 -4.92
C PRO A 324 -30.24 16.34 -4.30
N ARG A 325 -29.72 16.61 -3.10
CA ARG A 325 -28.98 15.61 -2.32
C ARG A 325 -29.90 14.41 -2.11
N ILE A 326 -29.67 13.32 -2.84
CA ILE A 326 -30.37 12.06 -2.61
C ILE A 326 -30.16 11.73 -1.13
N PRO A 327 -31.22 11.67 -0.31
CA PRO A 327 -31.07 11.41 1.10
C PRO A 327 -30.47 10.01 1.23
N MET A 328 -29.24 9.94 1.71
CA MET A 328 -28.60 8.67 2.09
C MET A 328 -29.62 7.85 2.89
N PRO A 329 -29.88 6.60 2.49
CA PRO A 329 -30.87 5.77 3.16
C PRO A 329 -30.52 5.67 4.64
N LYS A 330 -31.54 5.73 5.50
CA LYS A 330 -31.42 5.97 6.96
C LYS A 330 -30.53 4.94 7.70
N PHE A 331 -30.18 3.82 7.08
CA PHE A 331 -29.25 2.82 7.65
C PHE A 331 -27.79 3.30 7.72
N LEU A 332 -27.40 4.36 6.99
CA LEU A 332 -26.07 4.96 7.05
C LEU A 332 -26.01 6.24 7.91
N LYS A 333 -27.15 6.72 8.43
CA LYS A 333 -27.17 7.83 9.40
C LYS A 333 -26.81 7.28 10.78
N ARG A 334 -25.51 7.19 11.06
CA ARG A 334 -25.00 7.05 12.43
C ARG A 334 -25.53 8.24 13.24
N LYS A 335 -26.51 7.96 14.11
CA LYS A 335 -27.17 8.92 14.98
C LYS A 335 -26.15 9.43 15.99
N LYS A 336 -25.61 10.62 15.77
CA LYS A 336 -24.75 11.33 16.74
C LYS A 336 -25.64 11.93 17.83
N ASN A 337 -26.13 11.10 18.76
CA ASN A 337 -26.83 11.56 19.96
C ASN A 337 -26.15 10.97 21.20
N LYS A 338 -25.49 11.85 21.96
CA LYS A 338 -25.39 11.96 23.42
C LYS A 338 -25.86 10.75 24.27
N SER A 339 -25.24 9.59 24.11
CA SER A 339 -25.32 8.44 25.02
C SER A 339 -24.04 7.59 24.96
N ASP A 340 -22.88 8.23 24.74
CA ASP A 340 -21.59 7.57 24.51
C ASP A 340 -20.88 7.10 25.81
N GLU A 341 -21.54 7.13 26.99
CA GLU A 341 -20.91 6.69 28.25
C GLU A 341 -21.29 5.27 28.70
N GLU A 342 -22.39 4.68 28.25
CA GLU A 342 -22.83 3.36 28.77
C GLU A 342 -22.69 2.19 27.76
N THR A 343 -22.50 2.45 26.46
CA THR A 343 -22.35 1.37 25.45
C THR A 343 -20.89 0.93 25.24
N GLN A 344 -19.92 1.59 25.88
CA GLN A 344 -18.50 1.24 25.77
C GLN A 344 -18.14 -0.07 26.52
N ASN A 345 -18.97 -0.49 27.48
CA ASN A 345 -18.74 -1.71 28.26
C ASN A 345 -19.17 -3.00 27.54
N GLY A 346 -20.16 -2.95 26.63
CA GLY A 346 -20.65 -4.12 25.90
C GLY A 346 -19.85 -4.45 24.63
N VAL A 347 -19.28 -3.43 23.97
CA VAL A 347 -18.39 -3.62 22.82
C VAL A 347 -16.99 -4.01 23.30
N GLY A 348 -16.56 -3.51 24.47
CA GLY A 348 -15.29 -3.90 25.09
C GLY A 348 -15.19 -5.41 25.38
N THR A 349 -16.27 -6.04 25.83
CA THR A 349 -16.29 -7.48 26.18
C THR A 349 -16.27 -8.39 24.94
N ALA A 350 -16.99 -8.05 23.87
CA ALA A 350 -16.96 -8.82 22.62
C ALA A 350 -15.60 -8.72 21.91
N PHE A 351 -14.98 -7.53 21.92
CA PHE A 351 -13.63 -7.34 21.36
C PHE A 351 -12.53 -7.90 22.28
N GLN A 352 -12.75 -7.99 23.60
CA GLN A 352 -11.86 -8.74 24.50
C GLN A 352 -11.86 -10.23 24.19
N GLY A 353 -13.03 -10.84 23.96
CA GLY A 353 -13.12 -12.25 23.55
C GLY A 353 -12.36 -12.53 22.25
N ILE A 354 -12.53 -11.69 21.23
CA ILE A 354 -11.82 -11.82 19.95
C ILE A 354 -10.31 -11.58 20.13
N ARG A 355 -9.91 -10.64 21.00
CA ARG A 355 -8.50 -10.38 21.31
C ARG A 355 -7.87 -11.54 22.08
N ASP A 356 -8.59 -12.17 23.00
CA ASP A 356 -8.15 -13.32 23.77
C ASP A 356 -8.05 -14.58 22.88
N ASP A 357 -8.99 -14.77 21.95
CA ASP A 357 -8.93 -15.82 20.92
C ASP A 357 -7.76 -15.61 19.95
N LEU A 358 -7.49 -14.36 19.54
CA LEU A 358 -6.33 -14.01 18.71
C LEU A 358 -5.00 -14.14 19.47
N LEU A 359 -4.97 -13.85 20.77
CA LEU A 359 -3.80 -14.06 21.63
C LEU A 359 -3.59 -15.55 21.92
N PHE A 360 -4.64 -16.34 22.01
CA PHE A 360 -4.58 -17.80 22.08
C PHE A 360 -4.02 -18.40 20.79
N LEU A 361 -4.52 -17.96 19.62
CA LEU A 361 -3.98 -18.34 18.31
C LEU A 361 -2.52 -17.91 18.14
N LYS A 362 -2.15 -16.72 18.63
CA LYS A 362 -0.75 -16.24 18.65
C LYS A 362 0.13 -17.06 19.61
N ARG A 363 -0.42 -17.52 20.75
CA ARG A 363 0.27 -18.39 21.73
C ARG A 363 0.44 -19.83 21.21
N ILE A 364 -0.50 -20.34 20.43
CA ILE A 364 -0.39 -21.66 19.76
C ILE A 364 0.59 -21.59 18.58
N ARG A 365 0.53 -20.53 17.78
CA ARG A 365 1.41 -20.36 16.61
C ARG A 365 2.84 -19.94 16.98
N GLY A 366 3.04 -19.42 18.20
CA GLY A 366 4.30 -18.80 18.63
C GLY A 366 5.23 -19.64 19.51
N GLY A 367 5.01 -20.95 19.73
CA GLY A 367 5.84 -21.65 20.73
C GLY A 367 6.02 -23.17 20.69
N ARG A 368 5.50 -23.93 19.71
CA ARG A 368 5.63 -25.42 19.75
C ARG A 368 5.80 -26.13 18.40
N ILE A 369 6.12 -25.43 17.31
CA ILE A 369 6.23 -26.06 15.99
C ILE A 369 7.48 -26.96 15.88
N TYR A 370 8.56 -26.67 16.62
CA TYR A 370 9.77 -27.51 16.64
C TYR A 370 9.54 -28.91 17.22
N LEU A 371 8.65 -29.05 18.21
CA LEU A 371 8.33 -30.36 18.82
C LEU A 371 7.45 -31.24 17.94
N VAL A 372 6.62 -30.64 17.07
CA VAL A 372 5.80 -31.37 16.10
C VAL A 372 6.66 -31.83 14.93
N GLY A 373 7.62 -31.01 14.49
CA GLY A 373 8.60 -31.41 13.47
C GLY A 373 9.46 -32.60 13.90
N ASP A 374 9.99 -32.58 15.13
CA ASP A 374 10.84 -33.66 15.66
C ASP A 374 10.08 -34.98 15.86
N ALA A 375 8.80 -34.91 16.26
CA ALA A 375 7.93 -36.08 16.42
C ALA A 375 7.52 -36.73 15.08
N ILE A 376 7.51 -35.97 13.98
CA ILE A 376 7.25 -36.48 12.63
C ILE A 376 8.50 -37.19 12.07
N VAL A 377 9.71 -36.74 12.43
CA VAL A 377 10.97 -37.32 11.98
C VAL A 377 11.33 -38.59 12.77
N HIS A 378 11.01 -38.66 14.07
CA HIS A 378 11.32 -39.81 14.93
C HIS A 378 10.10 -40.34 15.72
N PRO A 379 9.16 -41.02 15.05
CA PRO A 379 7.88 -41.43 15.67
C PRO A 379 8.05 -42.47 16.79
N VAL A 380 9.07 -43.33 16.73
CA VAL A 380 9.28 -44.43 17.70
C VAL A 380 9.83 -43.91 19.04
N GLU A 381 10.63 -42.85 19.03
CA GLU A 381 11.21 -42.26 20.26
C GLU A 381 10.20 -41.37 21.01
N ALA A 382 9.30 -40.70 20.28
CA ALA A 382 8.21 -39.90 20.85
C ALA A 382 7.20 -40.76 21.65
N VAL A 383 6.93 -41.98 21.18
CA VAL A 383 6.04 -42.95 21.86
C VAL A 383 6.69 -43.54 23.11
N ARG A 384 8.03 -43.65 23.14
CA ARG A 384 8.75 -44.13 24.34
C ARG A 384 8.75 -43.11 25.48
N ARG A 385 8.81 -41.81 25.17
CA ARG A 385 8.78 -40.72 26.18
C ARG A 385 7.43 -40.53 26.86
N THR A 386 6.33 -40.91 26.21
CA THR A 386 4.97 -40.79 26.75
C THR A 386 4.55 -41.96 27.65
N ARG A 387 5.32 -43.06 27.69
CA ARG A 387 4.99 -44.26 28.46
C ARG A 387 5.70 -44.39 29.82
N SER A 388 6.51 -43.42 30.24
CA SER A 388 7.18 -43.45 31.54
C SER A 388 6.86 -42.21 32.38
N ARG A 389 5.72 -42.22 33.06
CA ARG A 389 5.54 -41.52 34.35
C ARG A 389 4.32 -42.04 35.10
N SER A 390 4.57 -42.83 36.13
CA SER A 390 3.61 -43.30 37.14
C SER A 390 3.73 -42.48 38.43
N ARG A 391 2.57 -42.31 39.09
CA ARG A 391 2.32 -42.22 40.55
C ARG A 391 2.79 -40.99 41.36
N THR A 392 1.79 -40.33 41.97
CA THR A 392 1.59 -39.87 43.39
C THR A 392 0.58 -38.70 43.34
N GLY A 393 -0.48 -38.49 44.13
CA GLY A 393 -1.05 -39.08 45.35
C GLY A 393 -1.88 -37.98 46.08
N GLY A 394 -3.12 -38.29 46.48
CA GLY A 394 -4.01 -37.53 47.41
C GLY A 394 -4.85 -36.38 46.82
N SER A 395 -6.02 -35.98 47.32
CA SER A 395 -7.08 -36.55 48.18
C SER A 395 -8.20 -35.48 48.29
N ASN A 396 -9.48 -35.86 48.15
CA ASN A 396 -10.74 -35.17 48.58
C ASN A 396 -11.03 -33.76 48.01
N SER A 397 -12.25 -33.29 47.76
CA SER A 397 -13.64 -33.71 48.08
C SER A 397 -14.64 -32.86 47.25
N GLU A 398 -15.81 -33.45 46.95
CA GLU A 398 -17.18 -32.86 46.88
C GLU A 398 -17.45 -31.70 45.89
N ASP A 399 -18.22 -31.91 44.81
CA ASP A 399 -19.70 -31.79 44.67
C ASP A 399 -19.94 -30.59 43.72
N GLU A 400 -20.84 -30.49 42.74
CA GLU A 400 -22.07 -31.20 42.40
C GLU A 400 -22.40 -30.94 40.90
N ARG A 401 -22.89 -31.99 40.23
CA ARG A 401 -24.02 -32.09 39.27
C ARG A 401 -24.26 -31.07 38.13
N SER A 402 -24.40 -31.70 36.95
CA SER A 402 -25.33 -31.42 35.82
C SER A 402 -24.95 -30.26 34.88
N SER A 403 -25.04 -30.33 33.55
CA SER A 403 -25.81 -31.19 32.65
C SER A 403 -25.16 -31.20 31.24
N MET A 404 -25.25 -32.33 30.55
CA MET A 404 -24.90 -32.49 29.14
C MET A 404 -26.05 -32.03 28.24
N SER A 405 -25.73 -31.30 27.16
CA SER A 405 -26.17 -31.50 25.75
C SER A 405 -26.15 -30.17 24.97
N PRO A 406 -26.19 -30.18 23.62
CA PRO A 406 -25.46 -31.01 22.68
C PRO A 406 -24.64 -30.17 21.68
N MET A 407 -23.56 -30.76 21.18
CA MET A 407 -22.73 -30.25 20.09
C MET A 407 -23.58 -30.19 18.79
N ARG A 408 -23.96 -28.98 18.38
CA ARG A 408 -24.55 -28.74 17.04
C ARG A 408 -23.44 -28.34 16.07
N SER A 409 -23.28 -29.17 15.06
CA SER A 409 -22.50 -28.92 13.86
C SER A 409 -22.95 -27.62 13.18
N ALA A 410 -22.02 -26.69 12.95
CA ALA A 410 -22.19 -25.58 12.04
C ALA A 410 -21.15 -25.70 10.91
N MET A 411 -21.30 -26.77 10.13
CA MET A 411 -20.78 -26.88 8.77
C MET A 411 -21.89 -26.31 7.87
N GLY A 412 -21.80 -25.04 7.51
CA GLY A 412 -22.89 -24.36 6.80
C GLY A 412 -22.75 -22.84 6.77
N SER A 413 -21.71 -22.34 6.10
CA SER A 413 -21.64 -20.97 5.56
C SER A 413 -20.39 -20.83 4.68
N ALA A 414 -20.38 -21.57 3.57
CA ALA A 414 -19.38 -21.44 2.52
C ALA A 414 -20.08 -21.32 1.16
N VAL A 415 -20.91 -20.28 0.99
CA VAL A 415 -21.42 -19.86 -0.33
C VAL A 415 -21.64 -18.34 -0.30
N GLY A 416 -20.89 -17.61 -1.14
CA GLY A 416 -21.27 -16.26 -1.58
C GLY A 416 -20.57 -15.08 -0.91
N MET A 417 -19.31 -14.81 -1.26
CA MET A 417 -18.71 -13.46 -1.30
C MET A 417 -17.48 -13.48 -2.22
N PRO A 418 -17.56 -13.05 -3.49
CA PRO A 418 -16.39 -12.76 -4.30
C PRO A 418 -16.00 -11.29 -4.15
N GLY A 419 -14.72 -11.03 -3.85
CA GLY A 419 -14.13 -9.70 -3.98
C GLY A 419 -13.72 -9.06 -2.66
N ILE A 420 -12.54 -9.45 -2.17
CA ILE A 420 -11.47 -8.62 -1.61
C ILE A 420 -10.37 -9.64 -1.27
N ILE A 421 -9.39 -9.82 -2.16
CA ILE A 421 -8.15 -10.50 -1.80
C ILE A 421 -7.06 -9.45 -1.69
N ALA A 422 -6.47 -9.48 -0.49
CA ALA A 422 -5.37 -8.69 -0.03
C ALA A 422 -4.15 -8.77 -0.96
N ALA A 423 -3.56 -7.61 -1.23
CA ALA A 423 -2.21 -7.51 -1.75
C ALA A 423 -1.23 -8.05 -0.69
N SER A 424 -0.66 -9.23 -0.94
CA SER A 424 0.40 -9.83 -0.12
C SER A 424 1.32 -10.67 -1.00
N ILE A 425 2.13 -10.02 -1.83
CA ILE A 425 3.31 -10.57 -2.52
C ILE A 425 4.23 -9.36 -2.73
N GLY A 426 5.51 -9.29 -2.38
CA GLY A 426 6.50 -10.29 -1.99
C GLY A 426 7.84 -9.65 -2.39
N GLY A 427 8.56 -9.07 -1.42
CA GLY A 427 9.87 -8.48 -1.66
C GLY A 427 10.94 -9.57 -1.58
N LEU A 428 11.48 -9.97 -2.73
CA LEU A 428 12.70 -10.77 -2.81
C LEU A 428 13.90 -9.82 -2.77
N SER A 429 14.69 -9.87 -1.70
CA SER A 429 16.08 -9.41 -1.69
C SER A 429 16.99 -10.61 -1.46
N PRO A 430 18.03 -10.86 -2.27
CA PRO A 430 18.97 -11.93 -2.00
C PRO A 430 19.93 -11.48 -0.88
N ILE A 431 19.83 -12.14 0.28
CA ILE A 431 20.86 -12.08 1.32
C ILE A 431 21.57 -13.43 1.30
N GLU A 432 22.79 -13.45 0.79
CA GLU A 432 23.71 -14.56 0.97
C GLU A 432 24.63 -14.23 2.15
N ARG A 433 24.51 -14.99 3.24
CA ARG A 433 25.47 -15.00 4.36
C ARG A 433 26.05 -16.40 4.46
N GLN A 434 27.35 -16.53 4.21
CA GLN A 434 28.10 -17.73 4.58
C GLN A 434 28.22 -17.83 6.10
N PRO A 435 28.05 -19.02 6.72
CA PRO A 435 28.32 -19.21 8.13
C PRO A 435 29.79 -19.58 8.34
N SER A 436 30.50 -18.77 9.12
CA SER A 436 31.76 -19.14 9.78
C SER A 436 31.45 -19.95 11.04
N THR A 437 31.81 -21.23 11.06
CA THR A 437 31.87 -22.04 12.29
C THR A 437 33.33 -22.29 12.67
N SER A 438 33.67 -21.91 13.90
CA SER A 438 34.89 -22.30 14.62
C SER A 438 34.60 -23.43 15.60
N SER A 439 35.67 -24.13 16.00
CA SER A 439 35.79 -25.26 16.95
C SER A 439 35.49 -26.64 16.35
N GLY A 440 36.34 -27.66 16.48
CA GLY A 440 37.66 -27.79 17.11
C GLY A 440 38.05 -29.28 17.20
N LEU A 441 39.33 -29.50 17.54
CA LEU A 441 40.00 -30.73 18.04
C LEU A 441 40.81 -31.61 17.08
N ASN A 442 42.11 -31.64 17.46
CA ASN A 442 43.12 -32.71 17.37
C ASN A 442 43.64 -33.04 15.96
N ASP A 443 44.96 -33.10 15.71
CA ASP A 443 45.88 -34.03 16.38
C ASP A 443 47.38 -33.65 16.18
N SER A 444 48.18 -33.98 17.19
CA SER A 444 49.58 -34.47 17.18
C SER A 444 50.74 -33.84 16.34
N THR A 445 51.70 -33.23 17.09
CA THR A 445 53.19 -33.46 17.07
C THR A 445 54.07 -32.89 15.92
N PRO A 446 55.41 -32.78 16.10
CA PRO A 446 56.14 -31.49 16.05
C PRO A 446 57.23 -31.48 14.96
N LEU A 447 58.11 -30.47 14.98
CA LEU A 447 59.52 -30.41 14.50
C LEU A 447 59.78 -28.99 13.94
N GLN A 448 60.58 -28.16 14.61
CA GLN A 448 62.06 -28.02 14.57
C GLN A 448 62.43 -26.71 13.87
N GLU A 449 63.37 -25.98 14.49
CA GLU A 449 64.45 -25.16 13.88
C GLU A 449 64.01 -24.01 12.92
N GLU A 450 64.59 -22.81 12.94
CA GLU A 450 65.92 -22.41 13.33
C GLU A 450 66.01 -20.88 13.49
N ARG A 451 66.90 -20.48 14.41
CA ARG A 451 67.76 -19.28 14.49
C ARG A 451 67.63 -18.17 13.43
N GLY A 452 67.77 -16.92 13.91
CA GLY A 452 68.27 -15.81 13.08
C GLY A 452 68.36 -14.45 13.77
N ARG A 453 69.27 -14.29 14.75
CA ARG A 453 69.77 -12.98 15.23
C ARG A 453 70.34 -12.14 14.07
N ARG A 454 70.07 -10.82 14.05
CA ARG A 454 71.08 -9.78 14.38
C ARG A 454 70.53 -8.35 14.24
N ASP A 455 70.84 -7.58 15.29
CA ASP A 455 70.87 -6.12 15.37
C ASP A 455 71.82 -5.49 14.34
N SER A 456 71.61 -4.23 13.96
CA SER A 456 72.45 -3.09 14.39
C SER A 456 71.95 -1.75 13.84
N ASP A 457 71.75 -0.82 14.78
CA ASP A 457 72.04 0.62 14.79
C ASP A 457 72.30 1.37 13.47
N GLU A 458 71.65 2.52 13.27
CA GLU A 458 72.38 3.80 13.37
C GLU A 458 71.47 5.04 13.48
N LYS A 459 72.07 6.07 14.10
CA LYS A 459 71.54 7.33 14.61
C LYS A 459 71.12 8.31 13.51
N GLY A 460 70.20 9.23 13.84
CA GLY A 460 69.94 10.42 13.01
C GLY A 460 68.95 11.39 13.63
N THR A 461 69.47 12.31 14.42
CA THR A 461 68.85 13.42 15.15
C THR A 461 68.06 14.44 14.30
N GLY A 462 66.89 14.85 14.80
CA GLY A 462 66.56 16.27 15.06
C GLY A 462 65.98 17.15 13.93
N PRO A 463 65.32 18.29 14.28
CA PRO A 463 63.94 18.54 13.83
C PRO A 463 63.64 19.95 13.24
N ALA A 464 62.39 20.09 12.75
CA ALA A 464 61.49 21.26 12.76
C ALA A 464 61.84 22.55 11.97
N GLN A 465 60.91 23.00 11.11
CA GLN A 465 60.11 24.22 11.33
C GLN A 465 59.02 24.48 10.24
N PRO A 466 57.99 25.30 10.53
CA PRO A 466 56.74 25.45 9.77
C PRO A 466 56.73 26.65 8.81
N GLN A 467 55.78 26.67 7.87
CA GLN A 467 55.55 27.81 6.96
C GLN A 467 54.59 28.86 7.56
N PRO A 468 54.75 30.17 7.23
CA PRO A 468 54.04 31.27 7.86
C PRO A 468 52.82 31.77 7.06
N VAL A 469 52.00 32.54 7.79
CA VAL A 469 50.89 33.39 7.34
C VAL A 469 51.43 34.80 7.05
N ASP A 470 51.05 35.45 5.94
CA ASP A 470 50.37 36.78 5.95
C ASP A 470 50.14 37.41 4.54
N LYS A 471 48.91 37.96 4.41
CA LYS A 471 48.45 39.22 3.77
C LYS A 471 48.56 39.47 2.25
N ALA A 472 47.38 39.65 1.63
CA ALA A 472 46.85 40.96 1.23
C ALA A 472 45.31 40.93 1.17
#